data_AF-A0AAN2K8G4-F1
#
_entry.id   AF-A0AAN2K8G4-F1
#
_cell.length_a   1.000
_cell.length_b   1.000
_cell.length_c   1.000
_cell.angle_alpha   90.00
_cell.angle_beta   90.00
_cell.angle_gamma   90.00
#
_symmetry.space_group_name_H-M   'P 1'
#
loop_
_entity.id
_entity.type
_entity.pdbx_description
1 polymer ?
#
loop_
_entity_poly.entity_id
_entity_poly.type
_entity_poly.pdbx_seq_one_letter_code
_entity_poly.pdbx_strand_id
1 'polypeptide(L)'
;MADILGIKYQSAKQKLDGKRGVFYSELKSVYDYFHESLEQAKPYNGIFIVNDMHVRCNIVVSDEKVEIKEPGINYAYFHKNYYVVNPTGVKFSKDMKQVLRMDFLPAPKLAILDNDKELLELLKSVSNRYGIDASVYETAQEMMQAVDREDYDGYVIDWLLDYDENSEEVIKKIRSKSETVPIILLTGQLNQHEREIGETIMEYGVELVEKPTRVFILSSILLANLFF
;
A
#
# COMPACT_ATOMS: atom_id res chain seq x y z
N MET A 1 -7.50 -18.36 -20.60
CA MET A 1 -8.51 -17.64 -19.77
C MET A 1 -9.54 -18.57 -19.14
N ALA A 2 -10.20 -19.48 -19.88
CA ALA A 2 -11.19 -20.41 -19.29
C ALA A 2 -10.60 -21.29 -18.17
N ASP A 3 -9.46 -21.93 -18.46
CA ASP A 3 -8.79 -22.80 -17.48
C ASP A 3 -8.20 -22.01 -16.30
N ILE A 4 -7.68 -20.81 -16.57
CA ILE A 4 -7.10 -19.91 -15.55
C ILE A 4 -8.17 -19.47 -14.53
N LEU A 5 -9.37 -19.15 -15.00
CA LEU A 5 -10.46 -18.63 -14.17
C LEU A 5 -11.40 -19.72 -13.64
N GLY A 6 -11.22 -20.99 -14.03
CA GLY A 6 -12.14 -22.08 -13.67
C GLY A 6 -13.56 -21.89 -14.23
N ILE A 7 -13.71 -21.20 -15.37
CA ILE A 7 -15.01 -20.90 -15.98
C ILE A 7 -15.22 -21.64 -17.30
N LYS A 8 -16.49 -21.79 -17.71
CA LYS A 8 -16.83 -22.38 -19.01
C LYS A 8 -16.24 -21.57 -20.17
N TYR A 9 -15.80 -22.26 -21.22
CA TYR A 9 -15.22 -21.68 -22.43
C TYR A 9 -16.07 -20.55 -23.04
N GLN A 10 -17.40 -20.73 -23.12
CA GLN A 10 -18.30 -19.69 -23.63
C GLN A 10 -18.27 -18.41 -22.78
N SER A 11 -18.15 -18.53 -21.45
CA SER A 11 -18.07 -17.38 -20.54
C SER A 11 -16.73 -16.67 -20.66
N ALA A 12 -15.63 -17.42 -20.83
CA ALA A 12 -14.32 -16.84 -21.10
C ALA A 12 -14.29 -16.11 -22.46
N LYS A 13 -14.90 -16.70 -23.49
CA LYS A 13 -15.00 -16.06 -24.82
C LYS A 13 -15.79 -14.75 -24.78
N GLN A 14 -16.91 -14.72 -24.07
CA GLN A 14 -17.70 -13.48 -23.91
C GLN A 14 -16.93 -12.37 -23.18
N LYS A 15 -16.06 -12.74 -22.21
CA LYS A 15 -15.18 -11.79 -21.52
C LYS A 15 -14.08 -11.26 -22.45
N LEU A 16 -13.46 -12.13 -23.26
CA LEU A 16 -12.46 -11.72 -24.26
C LEU A 16 -13.07 -10.84 -25.37
N ASP A 17 -14.29 -11.15 -25.81
CA ASP A 17 -15.01 -10.40 -26.85
C ASP A 17 -15.62 -9.08 -26.31
N GLY A 18 -15.36 -8.69 -25.05
CA GLY A 18 -15.88 -7.47 -24.43
C GLY A 18 -17.39 -7.47 -24.15
N LYS A 19 -18.07 -8.60 -24.37
CA LYS A 19 -19.52 -8.75 -24.15
C LYS A 19 -19.88 -8.95 -22.68
N ARG A 20 -18.89 -9.22 -21.82
CA ARG A 20 -19.03 -9.39 -20.38
C ARG A 20 -17.82 -8.78 -19.67
N GLY A 21 -18.06 -7.98 -18.63
CA GLY A 21 -17.00 -7.38 -17.83
C GLY A 21 -16.10 -8.44 -17.16
N VAL A 22 -14.84 -8.07 -16.96
CA VAL A 22 -13.85 -8.84 -16.20
C VAL A 22 -13.72 -8.20 -14.83
N PHE A 23 -13.88 -8.98 -13.77
CA PHE A 23 -13.72 -8.51 -12.41
C PHE A 23 -12.23 -8.40 -12.06
N TYR A 24 -11.88 -7.50 -11.14
CA TYR A 24 -10.50 -7.28 -10.70
C TYR A 24 -9.82 -8.58 -10.20
N SER A 25 -10.56 -9.40 -9.45
CA SER A 25 -10.09 -10.71 -8.97
C SER A 25 -9.76 -11.69 -10.09
N GLU A 26 -10.52 -11.66 -11.19
CA GLU A 26 -10.27 -12.48 -12.38
C GLU A 26 -9.04 -11.97 -13.15
N LEU A 27 -8.89 -10.65 -13.28
CA LEU A 27 -7.67 -10.04 -13.85
C LEU A 27 -6.43 -10.45 -13.05
N LYS A 28 -6.49 -10.36 -11.73
CA LYS A 28 -5.40 -10.77 -10.84
C LYS A 28 -5.01 -12.24 -11.04
N SER A 29 -5.99 -13.15 -11.13
CA SER A 29 -5.73 -14.57 -11.39
C SER A 29 -5.07 -14.84 -12.76
N VAL A 30 -5.36 -14.01 -13.76
CA VAL A 30 -4.70 -14.08 -15.07
C VAL A 30 -3.24 -13.66 -14.99
N TYR A 31 -2.94 -12.55 -14.32
CA TYR A 31 -1.57 -12.08 -14.13
C TYR A 31 -0.73 -13.05 -13.28
N ASP A 32 -1.29 -13.55 -12.17
CA ASP A 32 -0.65 -14.56 -11.33
C ASP A 32 -0.28 -15.83 -12.12
N TYR A 33 -1.14 -16.26 -13.05
CA TYR A 33 -0.89 -17.42 -13.91
C TYR A 33 0.31 -17.22 -14.85
N PHE A 34 0.55 -16.00 -15.32
CA PHE A 34 1.69 -15.67 -16.18
C PHE A 34 2.95 -15.27 -15.40
N HIS A 35 2.91 -15.32 -14.07
CA HIS A 35 3.95 -14.76 -13.20
C HIS A 35 4.20 -13.26 -13.46
N GLU A 36 3.17 -12.56 -13.93
CA GLU A 36 3.19 -11.13 -14.15
C GLU A 36 2.44 -10.44 -13.00
N SER A 37 2.78 -9.18 -12.72
CA SER A 37 2.06 -8.36 -11.75
C SER A 37 1.07 -7.46 -12.48
N LEU A 38 -0.20 -7.50 -12.08
CA LEU A 38 -1.23 -6.56 -12.55
C LEU A 38 -0.91 -5.13 -12.09
N GLU A 39 -0.19 -5.01 -10.97
CA GLU A 39 0.33 -3.76 -10.42
C GLU A 39 1.68 -3.45 -11.07
N GLN A 40 2.00 -2.17 -11.31
CA GLN A 40 3.35 -1.77 -11.72
C GLN A 40 4.36 -2.42 -10.76
N ALA A 41 5.35 -3.12 -11.31
CA ALA A 41 6.34 -3.81 -10.48
C ALA A 41 6.96 -2.81 -9.51
N LYS A 42 6.77 -3.01 -8.20
CA LYS A 42 7.39 -2.15 -7.19
C LYS A 42 8.91 -2.19 -7.41
N PRO A 43 9.63 -1.08 -7.22
CA PRO A 43 11.05 -0.97 -7.57
C PRO A 43 11.99 -1.75 -6.63
N TYR A 44 11.44 -2.66 -5.83
CA TYR A 44 12.13 -3.43 -4.81
C TYR A 44 11.57 -4.84 -4.72
N ASN A 45 12.42 -5.80 -4.35
CA ASN A 45 12.05 -7.22 -4.24
C ASN A 45 12.08 -7.74 -2.80
N GLY A 46 12.39 -6.90 -1.82
CA GLY A 46 12.57 -7.31 -0.43
C GLY A 46 12.21 -6.26 0.60
N ILE A 47 11.96 -6.76 1.81
CA ILE A 47 11.58 -5.96 2.98
C ILE A 47 12.42 -6.44 4.16
N PHE A 48 13.16 -5.52 4.75
CA PHE A 48 13.90 -5.74 5.99
C PHE A 48 13.08 -5.20 7.16
N ILE A 49 12.91 -6.00 8.21
CA ILE A 49 12.07 -5.67 9.36
C ILE A 49 12.90 -5.78 10.65
N VAL A 50 12.92 -4.70 11.43
CA VAL A 50 13.56 -4.66 12.76
C VAL A 50 12.75 -3.79 13.72
N ASN A 51 12.34 -4.34 14.87
CA ASN A 51 11.60 -3.61 15.92
C ASN A 51 10.46 -2.73 15.36
N ASP A 52 9.61 -3.32 14.51
CA ASP A 52 8.49 -2.69 13.77
C ASP A 52 8.88 -1.80 12.57
N MET A 53 10.12 -1.34 12.46
CA MET A 53 10.58 -0.57 11.30
C MET A 53 10.65 -1.47 10.07
N HIS A 54 10.00 -1.06 8.99
CA HIS A 54 10.07 -1.71 7.68
C HIS A 54 10.95 -0.89 6.75
N VAL A 55 11.84 -1.56 6.01
CA VAL A 55 12.74 -0.92 5.06
C VAL A 55 12.66 -1.66 3.73
N ARG A 56 12.32 -0.93 2.67
CA ARG A 56 12.34 -1.44 1.30
C ARG A 56 13.78 -1.74 0.90
N CYS A 57 14.03 -2.88 0.27
CA CYS A 57 15.37 -3.25 -0.14
C CYS A 57 15.40 -4.15 -1.38
N ASN A 58 16.57 -4.19 -2.03
CA ASN A 58 16.89 -5.16 -3.06
C ASN A 58 17.76 -6.26 -2.46
N ILE A 59 17.23 -7.48 -2.45
CA ILE A 59 17.83 -8.65 -1.82
C ILE A 59 18.26 -9.63 -2.90
N VAL A 60 19.50 -10.10 -2.77
CA VAL A 60 20.03 -11.27 -3.47
C VAL A 60 20.20 -12.39 -2.45
N VAL A 61 19.62 -13.55 -2.72
CA VAL A 61 19.67 -14.72 -1.84
C VAL A 61 20.44 -15.87 -2.47
N SER A 62 20.85 -16.84 -1.65
CA SER A 62 21.42 -18.11 -2.11
C SER A 62 20.42 -18.95 -2.91
N ASP A 63 20.93 -19.84 -3.75
CA ASP A 63 20.10 -20.82 -4.46
C ASP A 63 19.55 -21.87 -3.49
N GLU A 64 20.37 -22.29 -2.53
CA GLU A 64 20.05 -23.32 -1.55
C GLU A 64 19.19 -22.78 -0.39
N LYS A 65 18.31 -23.65 0.09
CA LYS A 65 17.50 -23.43 1.29
C LYS A 65 18.32 -23.82 2.52
N VAL A 66 18.01 -23.18 3.64
CA VAL A 66 18.73 -23.38 4.89
C VAL A 66 17.80 -23.91 5.96
N GLU A 67 18.22 -24.98 6.65
CA GLU A 67 17.44 -25.61 7.72
C GLU A 67 17.77 -25.09 9.13
N ILE A 68 18.92 -24.44 9.31
CA ILE A 68 19.39 -23.91 10.60
C ILE A 68 19.94 -22.51 10.40
N LYS A 69 19.50 -21.54 11.24
CA LYS A 69 20.07 -20.19 11.23
C LYS A 69 21.42 -20.17 11.93
N GLU A 70 22.42 -19.57 11.29
CA GLU A 70 23.70 -19.24 11.91
C GLU A 70 23.66 -17.84 12.53
N PRO A 71 24.19 -17.65 13.75
CA PRO A 71 24.30 -16.33 14.35
C PRO A 71 25.09 -15.35 13.48
N GLY A 72 24.59 -14.12 13.34
CA GLY A 72 25.26 -13.07 12.55
C GLY A 72 25.00 -13.13 11.03
N ILE A 73 24.23 -14.11 10.56
CA ILE A 73 23.82 -14.22 9.16
C ILE A 73 22.37 -13.80 8.99
N ASN A 74 22.09 -13.00 7.96
CA ASN A 74 20.73 -12.65 7.58
C ASN A 74 20.13 -13.74 6.69
N TYR A 75 18.88 -14.12 7.00
CA TYR A 75 18.10 -15.06 6.21
C TYR A 75 16.81 -14.40 5.76
N ALA A 76 16.43 -14.66 4.52
CA ALA A 76 15.17 -14.21 3.94
C ALA A 76 14.24 -15.39 3.73
N TYR A 77 12.93 -15.16 3.91
CA TYR A 77 11.89 -16.06 3.43
C TYR A 77 11.02 -15.34 2.40
N PHE A 78 10.45 -16.08 1.45
CA PHE A 78 9.58 -15.48 0.44
C PHE A 78 8.15 -15.35 0.96
N HIS A 79 7.55 -14.17 0.83
CA HIS A 79 6.19 -13.88 1.25
C HIS A 79 5.56 -12.78 0.40
N LYS A 80 4.36 -13.03 -0.15
CA LYS A 80 3.60 -12.07 -0.97
C LYS A 80 4.47 -11.41 -2.06
N ASN A 81 5.27 -12.20 -2.77
CA ASN A 81 6.18 -11.75 -3.82
C ASN A 81 7.45 -11.00 -3.36
N TYR A 82 7.72 -10.89 -2.05
CA TYR A 82 8.94 -10.26 -1.53
C TYR A 82 9.80 -11.22 -0.70
N TYR A 83 11.11 -10.99 -0.73
CA TYR A 83 12.02 -11.53 0.26
C TYR A 83 11.92 -10.74 1.56
N VAL A 84 11.50 -11.40 2.65
CA VAL A 84 11.38 -10.77 3.96
C VAL A 84 12.52 -11.22 4.85
N VAL A 85 13.29 -10.25 5.35
CA VAL A 85 14.36 -10.45 6.33
C VAL A 85 13.89 -9.88 7.66
N ASN A 86 13.80 -10.74 8.67
CA ASN A 86 13.45 -10.34 10.02
C ASN A 86 14.43 -11.00 11.00
N PRO A 87 15.55 -10.33 11.33
CA PRO A 87 16.62 -10.93 12.14
C PRO A 87 16.19 -11.21 13.59
N THR A 88 15.32 -10.36 14.15
CA THR A 88 14.81 -10.49 15.52
C THR A 88 13.56 -11.37 15.60
N GLY A 89 12.98 -11.71 14.45
CA GLY A 89 11.78 -12.54 14.35
C GLY A 89 12.03 -13.99 14.75
N VAL A 90 11.16 -14.50 15.62
CA VAL A 90 11.13 -15.91 16.05
C VAL A 90 10.64 -16.83 14.92
N LYS A 91 10.05 -16.25 13.85
CA LYS A 91 9.50 -17.01 12.73
C LYS A 91 10.65 -17.67 11.95
N PHE A 92 10.69 -18.99 11.98
CA PHE A 92 11.54 -19.82 11.14
C PHE A 92 10.68 -20.46 10.04
N SER A 93 11.09 -20.35 8.79
CA SER A 93 10.44 -21.03 7.65
C SER A 93 11.42 -22.03 7.06
N LYS A 94 10.94 -23.22 6.69
CA LYS A 94 11.76 -24.25 6.04
C LYS A 94 12.27 -23.84 4.64
N ASP A 95 11.75 -22.74 4.11
CA ASP A 95 12.12 -22.19 2.81
C ASP A 95 13.00 -20.94 2.92
N MET A 96 13.69 -20.77 4.05
CA MET A 96 14.64 -19.66 4.22
C MET A 96 15.87 -19.84 3.36
N LYS A 97 16.38 -18.72 2.83
CA LYS A 97 17.61 -18.63 2.05
C LYS A 97 18.56 -17.63 2.69
N GLN A 98 19.87 -17.86 2.57
CA GLN A 98 20.85 -16.91 3.06
C GLN A 98 20.82 -15.64 2.21
N VAL A 99 20.87 -14.48 2.86
CA VAL A 99 21.02 -13.19 2.16
C VAL A 99 22.49 -13.00 1.80
N LEU A 100 22.76 -12.92 0.49
CA LEU A 100 24.10 -12.67 -0.05
C LEU A 100 24.40 -11.18 -0.18
N ARG A 101 23.38 -10.40 -0.58
CA ARG A 101 23.46 -8.95 -0.74
C ARG A 101 22.12 -8.31 -0.41
N MET A 102 22.16 -7.12 0.19
CA MET A 102 20.98 -6.35 0.54
C MET A 102 21.28 -4.87 0.41
N ASP A 103 20.58 -4.20 -0.50
CA ASP A 103 20.66 -2.75 -0.70
C ASP A 103 19.39 -2.10 -0.14
N PHE A 104 19.53 -1.21 0.86
CA PHE A 104 18.38 -0.47 1.38
C PHE A 104 17.97 0.66 0.44
N LEU A 105 16.67 0.91 0.38
CA LEU A 105 16.07 1.99 -0.40
C LEU A 105 15.51 3.07 0.52
N PRO A 106 15.29 4.29 0.01
CA PRO A 106 14.62 5.34 0.76
C PRO A 106 13.27 4.90 1.33
N ALA A 107 12.91 5.48 2.48
CA ALA A 107 11.61 5.28 3.08
C ALA A 107 10.50 5.75 2.12
N PRO A 108 9.34 5.06 2.06
CA PRO A 108 8.17 5.59 1.38
C PRO A 108 7.77 6.94 1.91
N LYS A 109 7.45 7.88 1.02
CA LYS A 109 6.91 9.19 1.39
C LYS A 109 5.39 9.11 1.55
N LEU A 110 4.88 9.58 2.67
CA LEU A 110 3.44 9.63 2.97
C LEU A 110 3.04 11.09 3.19
N ALA A 111 1.98 11.53 2.53
CA ALA A 111 1.36 12.83 2.81
C ALA A 111 0.06 12.63 3.60
N ILE A 112 -0.13 13.40 4.67
CA ILE A 112 -1.27 13.30 5.58
C ILE A 112 -1.97 14.65 5.64
N LEU A 113 -3.27 14.70 5.34
CA LEU A 113 -4.11 15.89 5.40
C LEU A 113 -5.20 15.71 6.47
N ASP A 114 -5.22 16.61 7.45
CA ASP A 114 -6.22 16.64 8.53
C ASP A 114 -6.17 18.03 9.21
N ASN A 115 -7.30 18.59 9.64
CA ASN A 115 -7.32 19.85 10.37
C ASN A 115 -7.01 19.67 11.88
N ASP A 116 -7.03 18.43 12.38
CA ASP A 116 -6.65 18.10 13.75
C ASP A 116 -5.13 17.93 13.88
N LYS A 117 -4.46 18.95 14.44
CA LYS A 117 -3.01 18.96 14.70
C LYS A 117 -2.55 17.79 15.58
N GLU A 118 -3.33 17.42 16.60
CA GLU A 118 -2.95 16.33 17.51
C GLU A 118 -2.95 15.00 16.77
N LEU A 119 -3.94 14.80 15.90
CA LEU A 119 -4.01 13.63 15.03
C LEU A 119 -2.86 13.62 14.03
N LEU A 120 -2.55 14.75 13.38
CA LEU A 120 -1.41 14.86 12.46
C LEU A 120 -0.08 14.45 13.14
N GLU A 121 0.19 14.96 14.35
CA GLU A 121 1.39 14.62 15.11
C GLU A 121 1.44 13.14 15.47
N LEU A 122 0.31 12.57 15.90
CA LEU A 122 0.19 11.15 16.20
C LEU A 122 0.47 10.29 14.97
N LEU A 123 -0.16 10.59 13.83
CA LEU A 123 -0.02 9.82 12.60
C LEU A 123 1.40 9.92 12.03
N LYS A 124 2.02 11.10 12.11
CA LYS A 124 3.43 11.29 11.72
C LYS A 124 4.37 10.45 12.59
N SER A 125 4.20 10.50 13.90
CA SER A 125 5.02 9.74 14.86
C SER A 125 4.91 8.23 14.64
N VAL A 126 3.67 7.74 14.43
CA VAL A 126 3.39 6.33 14.15
C VAL A 126 4.00 5.90 12.82
N SER A 127 3.81 6.68 11.74
CA SER A 127 4.34 6.37 10.41
C SER A 127 5.87 6.28 10.42
N ASN A 128 6.54 7.24 11.06
CA ASN A 128 7.99 7.27 11.20
C ASN A 128 8.53 6.04 11.95
N ARG A 129 7.81 5.57 12.98
CA ARG A 129 8.17 4.33 13.71
C ARG A 129 8.18 3.10 12.79
N TYR A 130 7.26 3.05 11.83
CA TYR A 130 7.15 1.94 10.88
C TYR A 130 8.08 2.07 9.67
N GLY A 131 8.92 3.10 9.60
CA GLY A 131 9.86 3.32 8.51
C GLY A 131 9.27 4.05 7.30
N ILE A 132 8.22 4.85 7.51
CA ILE A 132 7.57 5.70 6.51
C ILE A 132 7.95 7.15 6.78
N ASP A 133 8.34 7.90 5.75
CA ASP A 133 8.64 9.34 5.86
C ASP A 133 7.35 10.16 5.68
N ALA A 134 6.77 10.59 6.79
CA ALA A 134 5.46 11.27 6.79
C ALA A 134 5.58 12.81 6.82
N SER A 135 4.96 13.46 5.84
CA SER A 135 4.68 14.89 5.79
C SER A 135 3.21 15.15 6.11
N VAL A 136 2.95 16.23 6.85
CA VAL A 136 1.61 16.59 7.38
C VAL A 136 1.19 17.96 6.86
N TYR A 137 -0.10 18.11 6.60
CA TYR A 137 -0.72 19.31 6.04
C TYR A 137 -2.04 19.58 6.76
N GLU A 138 -2.26 20.84 7.15
CA GLU A 138 -3.49 21.22 7.88
C GLU A 138 -4.61 21.65 6.92
N THR A 139 -4.23 22.04 5.69
CA THR A 139 -5.18 22.58 4.71
C THR A 139 -5.07 21.92 3.34
N ALA A 140 -6.17 21.87 2.61
CA ALA A 140 -6.21 21.38 1.22
C ALA A 140 -5.21 22.16 0.34
N GLN A 141 -5.10 23.49 0.52
CA GLN A 141 -4.18 24.31 -0.25
C GLN A 141 -2.72 23.91 -0.07
N GLU A 142 -2.28 23.63 1.17
CA GLU A 142 -0.93 23.17 1.44
C GLU A 142 -0.65 21.81 0.79
N MET A 143 -1.60 20.88 0.91
CA MET A 143 -1.51 19.56 0.26
C MET A 143 -1.42 19.70 -1.26
N MET A 144 -2.26 20.53 -1.87
CA MET A 144 -2.26 20.76 -3.32
C MET A 144 -0.91 21.29 -3.82
N GLN A 145 -0.31 22.24 -3.09
CA GLN A 145 1.02 22.76 -3.41
C GLN A 145 2.11 21.71 -3.25
N ALA A 146 2.01 20.86 -2.24
CA ALA A 146 2.96 19.78 -2.00
C ALA A 146 2.89 18.71 -3.11
N VAL A 147 1.67 18.28 -3.45
CA VAL A 147 1.39 17.35 -4.56
C VAL A 147 1.97 17.87 -5.87
N ASP A 148 2.01 19.18 -6.13
CA ASP A 148 2.63 19.72 -7.34
C ASP A 148 4.17 19.62 -7.34
N ARG A 149 4.81 19.72 -6.17
CA ARG A 149 6.27 19.81 -6.03
C ARG A 149 6.98 18.48 -5.94
N GLU A 150 6.33 17.47 -5.38
CA GLU A 150 6.93 16.15 -5.20
C GLU A 150 5.90 15.02 -5.32
N ASP A 151 6.41 13.81 -5.51
CA ASP A 151 5.60 12.60 -5.55
C ASP A 151 5.62 11.91 -4.19
N TYR A 152 4.48 11.36 -3.78
CA TYR A 152 4.32 10.55 -2.58
C TYR A 152 4.00 9.10 -2.96
N ASP A 153 4.43 8.18 -2.11
CA ASP A 153 4.10 6.75 -2.21
C ASP A 153 2.70 6.42 -1.69
N GLY A 154 2.08 7.35 -0.95
CA GLY A 154 0.71 7.21 -0.46
C GLY A 154 0.18 8.46 0.22
N TYR A 155 -1.13 8.46 0.44
CA TYR A 155 -1.86 9.58 1.04
C TYR A 155 -2.82 9.09 2.14
N VAL A 156 -2.93 9.86 3.21
CA VAL A 156 -4.02 9.78 4.19
C VAL A 156 -4.73 11.12 4.19
N ILE A 157 -6.04 11.12 3.95
CA ILE A 157 -6.81 12.35 3.70
C ILE A 157 -8.06 12.32 4.58
N ASP A 158 -8.27 13.34 5.41
CA ASP A 158 -9.58 13.59 6.01
C ASP A 158 -10.56 14.06 4.94
N TRP A 159 -11.78 13.52 4.98
CA TRP A 159 -12.83 13.93 4.05
C TRP A 159 -13.29 15.36 4.31
N LEU A 160 -13.51 15.71 5.58
CA LEU A 160 -14.09 16.99 5.97
C LEU A 160 -13.02 17.86 6.64
N LEU A 161 -12.69 18.99 6.03
CA LEU A 161 -11.78 19.99 6.59
C LEU A 161 -12.59 21.13 7.24
N ASP A 162 -11.92 22.24 7.55
CA ASP A 162 -12.59 23.42 8.10
C ASP A 162 -13.63 24.01 7.13
N TYR A 163 -14.72 24.54 7.69
CA TYR A 163 -15.75 25.32 6.97
C TYR A 163 -16.47 24.59 5.82
N ASP A 164 -16.76 23.30 5.98
CA ASP A 164 -17.47 22.46 4.98
C ASP A 164 -16.70 22.28 3.65
N GLU A 165 -15.39 22.54 3.62
CA GLU A 165 -14.56 22.17 2.49
C GLU A 165 -14.24 20.68 2.54
N ASN A 166 -14.61 19.94 1.49
CA ASN A 166 -14.26 18.54 1.37
C ASN A 166 -12.95 18.34 0.59
N SER A 167 -12.31 17.20 0.78
CA SER A 167 -11.03 16.88 0.15
C SER A 167 -11.15 16.29 -1.26
N GLU A 168 -12.31 16.37 -1.93
CA GLU A 168 -12.52 15.74 -3.24
C GLU A 168 -11.58 16.32 -4.31
N GLU A 169 -11.41 17.64 -4.35
CA GLU A 169 -10.49 18.29 -5.30
C GLU A 169 -9.02 17.91 -5.06
N VAL A 170 -8.64 17.62 -3.80
CA VAL A 170 -7.32 17.08 -3.45
C VAL A 170 -7.15 15.66 -4.02
N ILE A 171 -8.14 14.79 -3.84
CA ILE A 171 -8.13 13.41 -4.36
C ILE A 171 -8.03 13.42 -5.88
N LYS A 172 -8.84 14.24 -6.54
CA LYS A 172 -8.84 14.41 -7.99
C LYS A 172 -7.49 14.90 -8.51
N LYS A 173 -6.85 15.86 -7.82
CA LYS A 173 -5.51 16.33 -8.15
C LYS A 173 -4.48 15.20 -8.04
N ILE A 174 -4.49 14.43 -6.95
CA ILE A 174 -3.59 13.29 -6.77
C ILE A 174 -3.79 12.28 -7.90
N ARG A 175 -5.05 11.94 -8.23
CA ARG A 175 -5.40 11.00 -9.30
C ARG A 175 -4.99 11.49 -10.69
N SER A 176 -4.99 12.80 -10.92
CA SER A 176 -4.47 13.37 -12.17
C SER A 176 -2.95 13.18 -12.36
N LYS A 177 -2.21 12.98 -11.26
CA LYS A 177 -0.77 12.68 -11.30
C LYS A 177 -0.47 11.17 -11.28
N SER A 178 -1.25 10.41 -10.52
CA SER A 178 -1.07 8.97 -10.37
C SER A 178 -2.40 8.26 -10.18
N GLU A 179 -2.74 7.40 -11.16
CA GLU A 179 -3.96 6.61 -11.14
C GLU A 179 -3.97 5.57 -10.01
N THR A 180 -2.80 5.09 -9.58
CA THR A 180 -2.67 3.90 -8.73
C THR A 180 -2.09 4.17 -7.34
N VAL A 181 -1.64 5.39 -7.04
CA VAL A 181 -1.08 5.69 -5.71
C VAL A 181 -2.13 5.46 -4.63
N PRO A 182 -1.82 4.75 -3.52
CA PRO A 182 -2.81 4.47 -2.49
C PRO A 182 -3.26 5.77 -1.81
N ILE A 183 -4.58 5.90 -1.65
CA ILE A 183 -5.22 7.00 -0.92
C ILE A 183 -6.14 6.37 0.13
N ILE A 184 -5.88 6.69 1.40
CA ILE A 184 -6.73 6.29 2.53
C ILE A 184 -7.57 7.50 2.91
N LEU A 185 -8.89 7.38 2.79
CA LEU A 185 -9.83 8.38 3.25
C LEU A 185 -10.19 8.10 4.72
N LEU A 186 -9.81 9.00 5.63
CA LEU A 186 -10.00 8.85 7.06
C LEU A 186 -11.06 9.84 7.55
N THR A 187 -12.30 9.42 7.81
CA THR A 187 -13.41 10.36 8.12
C THR A 187 -14.22 9.96 9.33
N GLY A 188 -14.62 10.94 10.14
CA GLY A 188 -15.60 10.77 11.23
C GLY A 188 -17.04 11.12 10.84
N GLN A 189 -17.28 11.53 9.59
CA GLN A 189 -18.56 12.08 9.12
C GLN A 189 -19.25 11.19 8.08
N LEU A 190 -18.96 9.89 8.12
CA LEU A 190 -19.48 8.93 7.15
C LEU A 190 -21.02 8.98 7.05
N ASN A 191 -21.72 9.14 8.17
CA ASN A 191 -23.19 9.21 8.18
C ASN A 191 -23.75 10.47 7.51
N GLN A 192 -23.02 11.59 7.51
CA GLN A 192 -23.48 12.86 6.95
C GLN A 192 -23.16 12.98 5.45
N HIS A 193 -22.03 12.39 5.02
CA HIS A 193 -21.52 12.47 3.66
C HIS A 193 -21.46 11.11 2.94
N GLU A 194 -22.25 10.12 3.38
CA GLU A 194 -22.19 8.73 2.90
C GLU A 194 -22.22 8.64 1.37
N ARG A 195 -23.10 9.42 0.74
CA ARG A 195 -23.27 9.43 -0.70
C ARG A 195 -22.05 9.98 -1.44
N GLU A 196 -21.54 11.15 -1.02
CA GLU A 196 -20.40 11.81 -1.66
C GLU A 196 -19.12 10.97 -1.49
N ILE A 197 -18.93 10.41 -0.29
CA ILE A 197 -17.84 9.48 0.00
C ILE A 197 -17.97 8.22 -0.86
N GLY A 198 -19.19 7.67 -0.99
CA GLY A 198 -19.46 6.50 -1.83
C GLY A 198 -19.15 6.76 -3.31
N GLU A 199 -19.57 7.92 -3.83
CA GLU A 199 -19.27 8.36 -5.21
C GLU A 199 -17.75 8.51 -5.40
N THR A 200 -17.04 9.12 -4.44
CA THR A 200 -15.57 9.26 -4.42
C THR A 200 -14.86 7.89 -4.44
N ILE A 201 -15.33 6.92 -3.66
CA ILE A 201 -14.77 5.55 -3.65
C ILE A 201 -14.95 4.89 -5.02
N MET A 202 -16.13 5.03 -5.62
CA MET A 202 -16.43 4.43 -6.92
C MET A 202 -15.62 5.06 -8.06
N GLU A 203 -15.42 6.38 -8.02
CA GLU A 203 -14.74 7.12 -9.08
C GLU A 203 -13.21 7.05 -8.95
N TYR A 204 -12.66 7.14 -7.74
CA TYR A 204 -11.23 7.30 -7.51
C TYR A 204 -10.56 6.10 -6.82
N GLY A 205 -11.31 5.08 -6.41
CA GLY A 205 -10.75 3.87 -5.80
C GLY A 205 -9.94 4.17 -4.53
N VAL A 206 -10.53 4.93 -3.60
CA VAL A 206 -9.91 5.24 -2.30
C VAL A 206 -10.28 4.21 -1.24
N GLU A 207 -9.40 3.96 -0.28
CA GLU A 207 -9.64 3.04 0.85
C GLU A 207 -10.24 3.81 2.04
N LEU A 208 -11.47 3.48 2.43
CA LEU A 208 -12.18 4.18 3.51
C LEU A 208 -11.82 3.61 4.90
N VAL A 209 -11.53 4.49 5.84
CA VAL A 209 -11.35 4.19 7.27
C VAL A 209 -12.18 5.18 8.10
N GLU A 210 -13.08 4.66 8.94
CA GLU A 210 -13.93 5.50 9.79
C GLU A 210 -13.20 5.90 11.10
N LYS A 211 -13.32 7.16 11.51
CA LYS A 211 -12.87 7.67 12.82
C LYS A 211 -13.95 7.39 13.89
N PRO A 212 -13.59 6.99 15.12
CA PRO A 212 -12.24 6.78 15.62
C PRO A 212 -11.68 5.42 15.19
N THR A 213 -10.52 5.44 14.53
CA THR A 213 -9.81 4.21 14.15
C THR A 213 -8.72 3.87 15.16
N ARG A 214 -8.44 2.58 15.31
CA ARG A 214 -7.32 2.13 16.14
C ARG A 214 -6.02 2.32 15.36
N VAL A 215 -5.03 2.93 15.99
CA VAL A 215 -3.69 3.17 15.40
C VAL A 215 -3.10 1.94 14.72
N PHE A 216 -3.25 0.75 15.33
CA PHE A 216 -2.74 -0.50 14.77
C PHE A 216 -3.41 -0.89 13.44
N ILE A 217 -4.70 -0.61 13.27
CA ILE A 217 -5.43 -0.88 12.02
C ILE A 217 -4.89 0.03 10.92
N LEU A 218 -4.82 1.34 11.17
CA LEU A 218 -4.28 2.30 10.19
C LEU A 218 -2.83 1.97 9.81
N SER A 219 -1.99 1.63 10.80
CA SER A 219 -0.61 1.21 10.56
C SER A 219 -0.53 -0.04 9.68
N SER A 220 -1.42 -1.02 9.91
CA SER A 220 -1.47 -2.25 9.12
C SER A 220 -1.86 -1.97 7.66
N ILE A 221 -2.80 -1.05 7.43
CA ILE A 221 -3.21 -0.62 6.08
C ILE A 221 -2.05 0.11 5.39
N LEU A 222 -1.37 1.03 6.09
CA LEU A 222 -0.19 1.73 5.56
C LEU A 222 0.91 0.74 5.18
N LEU A 223 1.22 -0.22 6.06
CA LEU A 223 2.23 -1.25 5.77
C LEU A 223 1.84 -2.12 4.57
N ALA A 224 0.56 -2.50 4.48
CA ALA A 224 0.06 -3.30 3.37
C ALA A 224 0.18 -2.57 2.04
N ASN A 225 -0.12 -1.28 1.99
CA ASN A 225 -0.08 -0.50 0.74
C ASN A 225 1.35 -0.06 0.37
N LEU A 226 2.17 0.33 1.36
CA LEU A 226 3.49 0.93 1.12
C LEU A 226 4.63 -0.08 1.03
N PHE A 227 4.49 -1.29 1.58
CA PHE A 227 5.57 -2.28 1.59
C PHE A 227 5.21 -3.59 0.87
N PHE A 228 3.99 -4.10 1.03
CA PHE A 228 3.56 -5.39 0.45
C PHE A 228 2.71 -5.22 -0.81
#